data_AF-A0A246NIK4-F1
#
_entry.id   AF-A0A246NIK4-F1
#
_cell.length_a   1.000
_cell.length_b   1.000
_cell.length_c   1.000
_cell.angle_alpha   90.00
_cell.angle_beta   90.00
_cell.angle_gamma   90.00
#
_symmetry.space_group_name_H-M   'P 1'
#
loop_
_entity.id
_entity.type
_entity.pdbx_description
1 polymer ?
#
loop_
_entity_poly.entity_id
_entity_poly.type
_entity_poly.pdbx_seq_one_letter_code
_entity_poly.pdbx_strand_id
1 'polypeptide(L)'
;MPIVSFAQNFEDVMLWRSLKDITNGFYIDIGANDPLIDSVTNLFYLNGWSGINIEPLKKHYDALVENRERDINLNCAISNCTSELDIWESDIRGWATLDKSVVEQHELNGFKGVWRKTPVKTLKQTIEESLPANITDIHFLKIDVEGVEEQVVMSNDWSKYRPWILVIESTAPNSQNESHTSWEEILLANDYIFSYFDGLNRFYISKEHEELLPNFKNPPNVFDEFITYAEHLNKEVIAELQDNLQVMNDEVSSLNELLVDKNEELRIFLDENMILKNKLSEVYSSHSWKLTSPFRRVSAFLRRK
;
A
#
# COMPACT_ATOMS: atom_id res chain seq x y z
N MET A 1 -16.10 11.00 0.73
CA MET A 1 -15.51 9.66 0.58
C MET A 1 -14.77 9.36 1.87
N PRO A 2 -14.77 8.12 2.36
CA PRO A 2 -14.03 7.78 3.57
C PRO A 2 -12.53 8.04 3.35
N ILE A 3 -11.84 8.45 4.41
CA ILE A 3 -10.38 8.55 4.36
C ILE A 3 -9.77 7.14 4.34
N VAL A 4 -8.59 7.00 3.74
CA VAL A 4 -7.86 5.73 3.71
C VAL A 4 -6.76 5.81 4.76
N SER A 5 -6.80 4.90 5.73
CA SER A 5 -5.74 4.73 6.72
C SER A 5 -4.66 3.80 6.17
N PHE A 6 -3.41 4.27 6.22
CA PHE A 6 -2.22 3.56 5.80
C PHE A 6 -1.39 3.04 6.98
N ALA A 7 -1.66 3.55 8.18
CA ALA A 7 -0.91 3.21 9.38
C ALA A 7 -1.28 1.83 9.95
N GLN A 8 -0.33 1.22 10.66
CA GLN A 8 -0.48 -0.13 11.22
C GLN A 8 -1.53 -0.18 12.35
N ASN A 9 -1.56 0.86 13.21
CA ASN A 9 -2.40 0.90 14.40
C ASN A 9 -3.30 2.16 14.43
N PHE A 10 -3.69 2.65 13.25
CA PHE A 10 -4.59 3.79 13.05
C PHE A 10 -4.11 5.11 13.66
N GLU A 11 -2.80 5.28 13.78
CA GLU A 11 -2.16 6.50 14.27
C GLU A 11 -2.52 7.70 13.38
N ASP A 12 -2.54 7.47 12.06
CA ASP A 12 -2.92 8.47 11.07
C ASP A 12 -4.38 8.92 11.22
N VAL A 13 -5.30 8.03 11.57
CA VAL A 13 -6.71 8.36 11.84
C VAL A 13 -6.82 9.21 13.11
N MET A 14 -6.11 8.85 14.19
CA MET A 14 -6.09 9.64 15.42
C MET A 14 -5.54 11.05 15.20
N LEU A 15 -4.45 11.17 14.45
CA LEU A 15 -3.87 12.45 14.07
C LEU A 15 -4.84 13.23 13.17
N TRP A 16 -5.44 12.58 12.17
CA TRP A 16 -6.33 13.22 11.21
C TRP A 16 -7.58 13.80 11.88
N ARG A 17 -8.15 13.07 12.85
CA ARG A 17 -9.26 13.57 13.68
C ARG A 17 -8.95 14.95 14.29
N SER A 18 -7.70 15.15 14.70
CA SER A 18 -7.25 16.37 15.38
C SER A 18 -6.75 17.47 14.43
N LEU A 19 -6.26 17.09 13.24
CA LEU A 19 -5.49 17.99 12.38
C LEU A 19 -6.10 18.23 11.00
N LYS A 20 -7.21 17.57 10.63
CA LYS A 20 -7.82 17.64 9.29
C LYS A 20 -8.18 19.05 8.79
N ASP A 21 -8.40 20.00 9.70
CA ASP A 21 -8.77 21.38 9.36
C ASP A 21 -7.54 22.24 9.03
N ILE A 22 -6.33 21.71 9.21
CA ILE A 22 -5.07 22.38 8.91
C ILE A 22 -4.70 22.16 7.44
N THR A 23 -4.46 23.26 6.74
CA THR A 23 -4.06 23.23 5.33
C THR A 23 -2.54 23.26 5.22
N ASN A 24 -1.97 22.34 4.43
CA ASN A 24 -0.53 22.24 4.18
C ASN A 24 0.30 22.16 5.48
N GLY A 25 -0.12 21.30 6.41
CA GLY A 25 0.62 21.08 7.65
C GLY A 25 1.97 20.38 7.40
N PHE A 26 2.74 20.26 8.48
CA PHE A 26 4.11 19.76 8.44
C PHE A 26 4.37 18.69 9.50
N TYR A 27 4.99 17.58 9.11
CA TYR A 27 5.33 16.48 10.01
C TYR A 27 6.83 16.15 10.01
N ILE A 28 7.26 15.43 11.04
CA ILE A 28 8.55 14.74 11.06
C ILE A 28 8.28 13.27 11.39
N ASP A 29 8.90 12.38 10.62
CA ASP A 29 8.75 10.94 10.74
C ASP A 29 10.13 10.29 10.89
N ILE A 30 10.42 9.78 12.09
CA ILE A 30 11.67 9.09 12.43
C ILE A 30 11.39 7.58 12.43
N GLY A 31 12.16 6.86 11.60
CA GLY A 31 11.82 5.49 11.22
C GLY A 31 10.67 5.47 10.22
N ALA A 32 10.80 6.29 9.17
CA ALA A 32 9.73 6.49 8.18
C ALA A 32 9.48 5.25 7.32
N ASN A 33 10.46 4.35 7.18
CA ASN A 33 10.31 3.04 6.56
C ASN A 33 9.68 3.11 5.15
N ASP A 34 8.48 2.55 4.96
CA ASP A 34 7.83 2.49 3.65
C ASP A 34 6.92 3.71 3.41
N PRO A 35 6.97 4.35 2.22
CA PRO A 35 6.13 5.51 1.91
C PRO A 35 4.63 5.20 1.86
N LEU A 36 4.20 3.93 1.88
CA LEU A 36 2.81 3.55 1.66
C LEU A 36 2.32 2.55 2.71
N ILE A 37 3.13 1.53 3.00
CA ILE A 37 2.74 0.42 3.87
C ILE A 37 3.08 0.74 5.33
N ASP A 38 2.08 0.70 6.21
CA ASP A 38 2.20 1.07 7.62
C ASP A 38 2.65 2.53 7.81
N SER A 39 2.35 3.39 6.84
CA SER A 39 2.80 4.78 6.83
C SER A 39 1.82 5.69 7.58
N VAL A 40 2.26 6.26 8.70
CA VAL A 40 1.50 7.25 9.48
C VAL A 40 1.30 8.55 8.70
N THR A 41 2.22 8.87 7.79
CA THR A 41 2.26 10.17 7.10
C THR A 41 1.56 10.19 5.74
N ASN A 42 1.27 9.03 5.14
CA ASN A 42 0.78 8.99 3.75
C ASN A 42 -0.60 9.65 3.58
N LEU A 43 -1.49 9.46 4.56
CA LEU A 43 -2.78 10.15 4.59
C LEU A 43 -2.61 11.67 4.49
N PHE A 44 -1.69 12.23 5.28
CA PHE A 44 -1.40 13.67 5.29
C PHE A 44 -0.77 14.12 3.97
N TYR A 45 0.23 13.38 3.48
CA TYR A 45 0.90 13.67 2.22
C TYR A 45 -0.09 13.75 1.05
N LEU A 46 -0.98 12.78 0.91
CA LEU A 46 -2.03 12.78 -0.13
C LEU A 46 -2.99 13.97 -0.01
N ASN A 47 -3.11 14.55 1.18
CA ASN A 47 -3.92 15.75 1.46
C ASN A 47 -3.11 17.06 1.43
N GLY A 48 -1.97 17.07 0.73
CA GLY A 48 -1.20 18.29 0.43
C GLY A 48 -0.20 18.70 1.51
N TRP A 49 -0.03 17.89 2.56
CA TRP A 49 1.01 18.09 3.55
C TRP A 49 2.38 17.71 2.99
N SER A 50 3.41 18.16 3.69
CA SER A 50 4.79 17.73 3.49
C SER A 50 5.50 17.54 4.82
N GLY A 51 6.68 16.96 4.83
CA GLY A 51 7.44 16.79 6.06
C GLY A 51 8.88 16.39 5.86
N ILE A 52 9.49 15.95 6.96
CA ILE A 52 10.83 15.36 6.98
C ILE A 52 10.69 13.87 7.29
N ASN A 53 11.13 13.01 6.37
CA ASN A 53 11.23 11.56 6.59
C ASN A 53 12.68 11.19 6.86
N ILE A 54 12.93 10.46 7.94
CA ILE A 54 14.26 10.01 8.33
C ILE A 54 14.29 8.49 8.36
N GLU A 55 15.14 7.91 7.50
CA GLU A 55 15.20 6.47 7.28
C GLU A 55 16.64 6.01 7.00
N PRO A 56 17.25 5.21 7.88
CA PRO A 56 18.64 4.77 7.72
C PRO A 56 18.85 3.71 6.64
N LEU A 57 17.85 2.87 6.34
CA LEU A 57 17.98 1.79 5.36
C LEU A 57 17.84 2.34 3.95
N LYS A 58 18.90 2.19 3.15
CA LYS A 58 19.00 2.75 1.80
C LYS A 58 17.82 2.38 0.90
N LYS A 59 17.33 1.15 0.99
CA LYS A 59 16.17 0.65 0.21
C LYS A 59 14.90 1.47 0.50
N HIS A 60 14.62 1.70 1.78
CA HIS A 60 13.43 2.40 2.23
C HIS A 60 13.54 3.91 1.97
N TYR A 61 14.73 4.47 2.20
CA TYR A 61 15.06 5.83 1.79
C TYR A 61 14.84 6.07 0.29
N ASP A 62 15.30 5.17 -0.58
CA ASP A 62 15.12 5.33 -2.03
C ASP A 62 13.63 5.33 -2.43
N ALA A 63 12.83 4.47 -1.79
CA ALA A 63 11.38 4.44 -2.00
C ALA A 63 10.70 5.75 -1.53
N LEU A 64 11.14 6.30 -0.39
CA LEU A 64 10.67 7.60 0.09
C LEU A 64 11.02 8.72 -0.91
N VAL A 65 12.25 8.77 -1.41
CA VAL A 65 12.67 9.76 -2.42
C VAL A 65 11.83 9.68 -3.69
N GLU A 66 11.50 8.47 -4.14
CA GLU A 66 10.71 8.25 -5.36
C GLU A 66 9.23 8.64 -5.17
N ASN A 67 8.63 8.36 -4.00
CA ASN A 67 7.19 8.50 -3.82
C ASN A 67 6.79 9.79 -3.07
N ARG A 68 7.74 10.42 -2.38
CA ARG A 68 7.51 11.57 -1.49
C ARG A 68 8.29 12.81 -1.96
N GLU A 69 8.08 13.23 -3.20
CA GLU A 69 8.79 14.37 -3.83
C GLU A 69 8.63 15.71 -3.10
N ARG A 70 7.54 15.92 -2.36
CA ARG A 70 7.36 17.14 -1.53
C ARG A 70 8.08 17.08 -0.19
N ASP A 71 8.45 15.89 0.25
CA ASP A 71 9.10 15.68 1.54
C ASP A 71 10.61 15.84 1.43
N ILE A 72 11.22 16.20 2.56
CA ILE A 72 12.66 16.15 2.74
C ILE A 72 13.01 14.77 3.27
N ASN A 73 13.58 13.93 2.42
CA ASN A 73 13.97 12.57 2.77
C ASN A 73 15.45 12.52 3.17
N LEU A 74 15.77 11.94 4.32
CA LEU A 74 17.11 11.89 4.90
C LEU A 74 17.57 10.46 5.16
N ASN A 75 18.70 10.06 4.56
CA ASN A 75 19.28 8.73 4.75
C ASN A 75 20.24 8.70 5.95
N CYS A 76 19.68 8.70 7.16
CA CYS A 76 20.43 8.59 8.42
C CYS A 76 19.55 8.01 9.53
N ALA A 77 20.16 7.57 10.62
CA ALA A 77 19.44 7.30 11.86
C ALA A 77 19.48 8.51 12.81
N ILE A 78 18.56 8.56 13.77
CA ILE A 78 18.56 9.55 14.85
C ILE A 78 18.93 8.88 16.18
N SER A 79 19.80 9.53 16.95
CA SER A 79 20.16 9.12 18.31
C SER A 79 20.71 10.32 19.09
N ASN A 80 21.27 10.10 20.29
CA ASN A 80 21.83 11.15 21.14
C ASN A 80 23.25 11.60 20.77
N CYS A 81 23.76 11.22 19.59
CA CYS A 81 25.08 11.60 19.12
C CYS A 81 25.12 11.84 17.60
N THR A 82 26.18 12.49 17.15
CA THR A 82 26.52 12.62 15.73
C THR A 82 27.72 11.74 15.43
N SER A 83 27.53 10.67 14.66
CA SER A 83 28.57 9.67 14.40
C SER A 83 28.24 8.81 13.17
N GLU A 84 29.06 7.79 12.92
CA GLU A 84 28.74 6.69 12.01
C GLU A 84 28.66 5.40 12.85
N LEU A 85 27.46 4.80 12.93
CA LEU A 85 27.21 3.61 13.75
C LEU A 85 26.84 2.42 12.88
N ASP A 86 26.94 1.23 13.47
CA ASP A 86 26.41 0.02 12.88
C ASP A 86 24.91 -0.07 13.20
N ILE A 87 24.09 -0.23 12.15
CA ILE A 87 22.68 -0.57 12.23
C ILE A 87 22.48 -2.01 11.78
N TRP A 88 21.63 -2.75 12.48
CA TRP A 88 21.26 -4.10 12.08
C TRP A 88 20.00 -4.03 11.23
N GLU A 89 20.14 -4.40 9.95
CA GLU A 89 19.04 -4.54 9.01
C GLU A 89 18.46 -5.95 9.11
N SER A 90 17.29 -6.07 9.72
CA SER A 90 16.56 -7.35 9.82
C SER A 90 15.99 -7.78 8.46
N ASP A 91 15.80 -9.09 8.28
CA ASP A 91 14.98 -9.64 7.20
C ASP A 91 13.49 -9.26 7.35
N ILE A 92 13.06 -8.85 8.56
CA ILE A 92 11.71 -8.36 8.84
C ILE A 92 11.69 -6.83 8.68
N ARG A 93 10.79 -6.32 7.83
CA ARG A 93 10.61 -4.87 7.63
C ARG A 93 10.14 -4.21 8.94
N GLY A 94 10.70 -3.05 9.25
CA GLY A 94 10.41 -2.29 10.47
C GLY A 94 11.47 -2.50 11.55
N TRP A 95 12.04 -3.71 11.67
CA TRP A 95 12.87 -4.11 12.81
C TRP A 95 14.34 -3.68 12.75
N ALA A 96 14.63 -2.59 12.03
CA ALA A 96 16.00 -2.10 11.90
C ALA A 96 16.38 -1.32 13.16
N THR A 97 17.50 -1.67 13.80
CA THR A 97 17.86 -1.07 15.09
C THR A 97 19.36 -0.80 15.25
N LEU A 98 19.69 0.22 16.03
CA LEU A 98 21.05 0.50 16.51
C LEU A 98 21.33 -0.23 17.85
N ASP A 99 20.31 -0.75 18.52
CA ASP A 99 20.44 -1.38 19.83
C ASP A 99 20.86 -2.84 19.70
N LYS A 100 22.09 -3.13 20.12
CA LYS A 100 22.67 -4.48 20.11
C LYS A 100 21.89 -5.47 20.98
N SER A 101 21.28 -5.01 22.08
CA SER A 101 20.51 -5.88 22.96
C SER A 101 19.21 -6.36 22.30
N VAL A 102 18.57 -5.49 21.51
CA VAL A 102 17.41 -5.82 20.68
C VAL A 102 17.81 -6.84 19.60
N VAL A 103 18.97 -6.65 18.95
CA VAL A 103 19.52 -7.63 17.99
C VAL A 103 19.76 -8.98 18.64
N GLU A 104 20.42 -9.02 19.80
CA GLU A 104 20.67 -10.27 20.54
C GLU A 104 19.35 -11.01 20.84
N GLN A 105 18.31 -10.29 21.25
CA GLN A 105 16.98 -10.87 21.48
C GLN A 105 16.35 -11.42 20.18
N HIS A 106 16.45 -10.70 19.06
CA HIS A 106 15.95 -11.18 17.78
C HIS A 106 16.70 -12.42 17.29
N GLU A 107 18.03 -12.44 17.39
CA GLU A 107 18.85 -13.59 17.01
C GLU A 107 18.52 -14.82 17.88
N LEU A 108 18.30 -14.64 19.19
CA LEU A 108 17.85 -15.70 20.10
C LEU A 108 16.48 -16.28 19.70
N ASN A 109 15.61 -15.45 19.14
CA ASN A 109 14.29 -15.86 18.62
C ASN A 109 14.35 -16.42 17.19
N GLY A 110 15.54 -16.57 16.61
CA GLY A 110 15.76 -17.19 15.30
C GLY A 110 15.63 -16.25 14.10
N PHE A 111 15.53 -14.94 14.34
CA PHE A 111 15.54 -13.94 13.28
C PHE A 111 16.97 -13.67 12.79
N LYS A 112 17.07 -13.16 11.56
CA LYS A 112 18.34 -12.88 10.89
C LYS A 112 18.35 -11.46 10.36
N GLY A 113 19.56 -10.97 10.15
CA GLY A 113 19.80 -9.64 9.61
C GLY A 113 21.29 -9.44 9.31
N VAL A 114 21.60 -8.26 8.80
CA VAL A 114 22.96 -7.87 8.40
C VAL A 114 23.33 -6.53 9.00
N TRP A 115 24.56 -6.42 9.49
CA TRP A 115 25.09 -5.14 9.97
C TRP A 115 25.51 -4.25 8.80
N ARG A 116 25.10 -2.98 8.85
CA ARG A 116 25.50 -1.94 7.90
C ARG A 116 25.95 -0.69 8.65
N LYS A 117 26.81 0.10 8.02
CA LYS A 117 27.14 1.44 8.52
C LYS A 117 26.06 2.43 8.10
N THR A 118 25.66 3.31 9.01
CA THR A 118 24.75 4.42 8.73
C THR A 118 25.21 5.70 9.44
N PRO A 119 25.07 6.88 8.80
CA PRO A 119 25.23 8.15 9.50
C PRO A 119 24.17 8.29 10.60
N VAL A 120 24.57 8.82 11.74
CA VAL A 120 23.69 9.09 12.88
C VAL A 120 23.78 10.57 13.23
N LYS A 121 22.62 11.19 13.46
CA LYS A 121 22.49 12.59 13.87
C LYS A 121 21.62 12.72 15.12
N THR A 122 21.70 13.87 15.77
CA THR A 122 20.72 14.26 16.79
C THR A 122 19.46 14.83 16.15
N LEU A 123 18.31 14.68 16.81
CA LEU A 123 17.05 15.26 16.33
C LEU A 123 17.17 16.78 16.20
N LYS A 124 17.78 17.44 17.19
CA LYS A 124 18.05 18.88 17.16
C LYS A 124 18.82 19.29 15.89
N GLN A 125 19.93 18.63 15.61
CA GLN A 125 20.76 18.94 14.43
C GLN A 125 19.98 18.73 13.13
N THR A 126 19.23 17.64 13.04
CA THR A 126 18.45 17.32 11.85
C THR A 126 17.40 18.38 11.56
N ILE A 127 16.68 18.86 12.59
CA ILE A 127 15.71 19.95 12.45
C ILE A 127 16.42 21.26 12.07
N GLU A 128 17.55 21.58 12.71
CA GLU A 128 18.34 22.79 12.41
C GLU A 128 18.83 22.87 10.96
N GLU A 129 19.22 21.74 10.38
CA GLU A 129 19.76 21.67 9.04
C GLU A 129 18.68 21.59 7.95
N SER A 130 17.51 21.03 8.29
CA SER A 130 16.56 20.56 7.28
C SER A 130 15.21 21.27 7.33
N LEU A 131 14.86 21.94 8.43
CA LEU A 131 13.56 22.60 8.55
C LEU A 131 13.49 23.81 7.59
N PRO A 132 12.53 23.84 6.64
CA PRO A 132 12.43 24.97 5.73
C PRO A 132 12.08 26.26 6.48
N ALA A 133 12.69 27.38 6.08
CA ALA A 133 12.52 28.67 6.77
C ALA A 133 11.07 29.21 6.78
N ASN A 134 10.22 28.73 5.87
CA ASN A 134 8.80 29.09 5.82
C ASN A 134 7.91 28.22 6.70
N ILE A 135 8.44 27.17 7.32
CA ILE A 135 7.70 26.32 8.25
C ILE A 135 7.87 26.90 9.66
N THR A 136 6.75 27.30 10.24
CA THR A 136 6.68 27.82 11.62
C THR A 136 6.28 26.74 12.61
N ASP A 137 5.47 25.79 12.18
CA ASP A 137 4.82 24.81 13.03
C ASP A 137 5.11 23.39 12.57
N ILE A 138 5.59 22.56 13.49
CA ILE A 138 5.65 21.11 13.32
C ILE A 138 4.38 20.57 13.98
N HIS A 139 3.47 20.00 13.19
CA HIS A 139 2.16 19.62 13.68
C HIS A 139 2.21 18.26 14.37
N PHE A 140 3.01 17.33 13.87
CA PHE A 140 3.34 16.13 14.61
C PHE A 140 4.74 15.59 14.33
N LEU A 141 5.27 14.87 15.31
CA LEU A 141 6.50 14.10 15.22
C LEU A 141 6.21 12.64 15.59
N LYS A 142 6.52 11.72 14.68
CA LYS A 142 6.48 10.27 14.93
C LYS A 142 7.89 9.74 15.21
N ILE A 143 8.01 8.89 16.23
CA ILE A 143 9.24 8.17 16.60
C ILE A 143 8.88 6.70 16.74
N ASP A 144 9.38 5.88 15.82
CA ASP A 144 9.60 4.46 16.13
C ASP A 144 10.92 4.04 15.48
N VAL A 145 11.85 3.57 16.32
CA VAL A 145 13.25 3.32 15.97
C VAL A 145 13.76 2.04 16.63
N GLU A 146 12.83 1.16 17.00
CA GLU A 146 13.06 -0.18 17.53
C GLU A 146 14.05 -0.22 18.70
N GLY A 147 13.70 0.46 19.80
CA GLY A 147 14.43 0.42 21.08
C GLY A 147 15.40 1.57 21.32
N VAL A 148 15.42 2.57 20.44
CA VAL A 148 16.30 3.76 20.53
C VAL A 148 15.52 5.04 20.85
N GLU A 149 14.25 4.92 21.26
CA GLU A 149 13.32 6.04 21.44
C GLU A 149 13.83 7.04 22.50
N GLU A 150 14.40 6.54 23.60
CA GLU A 150 14.97 7.38 24.65
C GLU A 150 16.08 8.28 24.13
N GLN A 151 17.02 7.73 23.37
CA GLN A 151 18.15 8.48 22.82
C GLN A 151 17.66 9.52 21.81
N VAL A 152 16.64 9.21 21.01
CA VAL A 152 15.99 10.18 20.12
C VAL A 152 15.37 11.32 20.94
N VAL A 153 14.58 11.01 21.97
CA VAL A 153 13.91 11.99 22.83
C VAL A 153 14.92 12.90 23.55
N MET A 154 16.04 12.34 24.04
CA MET A 154 17.12 13.10 24.68
C MET A 154 17.88 14.03 23.71
N SER A 155 17.81 13.74 22.41
CA SER A 155 18.62 14.44 21.40
C SER A 155 17.99 15.73 20.87
N ASN A 156 16.78 16.09 21.32
CA ASN A 156 16.08 17.29 20.88
C ASN A 156 16.21 18.46 21.87
N ASP A 157 16.10 19.68 21.35
CA ASP A 157 15.87 20.88 22.15
C ASP A 157 14.37 21.16 22.20
N TRP A 158 13.73 20.53 23.18
CA TRP A 158 12.30 20.64 23.42
C TRP A 158 11.86 22.10 23.63
N SER A 159 12.67 22.96 24.25
CA SER A 159 12.28 24.38 24.42
C SER A 159 12.16 25.17 23.11
N LYS A 160 12.77 24.66 22.02
CA LYS A 160 12.88 25.34 20.73
C LYS A 160 12.10 24.65 19.62
N TYR A 161 12.25 23.33 19.49
CA TYR A 161 11.59 22.53 18.45
C TYR A 161 10.43 21.78 19.07
N ARG A 162 9.24 22.36 18.90
CA ARG A 162 8.01 21.98 19.61
C ARG A 162 6.94 21.45 18.65
N PRO A 163 6.98 20.15 18.30
CA PRO A 163 5.84 19.52 17.65
C PRO A 163 4.58 19.63 18.51
N TRP A 164 3.42 19.91 17.90
CA TRP A 164 2.15 20.00 18.63
C TRP A 164 1.76 18.64 19.21
N ILE A 165 1.91 17.57 18.42
CA ILE A 165 1.62 16.19 18.83
C ILE A 165 2.88 15.33 18.67
N LEU A 166 3.19 14.51 19.67
CA LEU A 166 4.19 13.45 19.60
C LEU A 166 3.48 12.11 19.54
N VAL A 167 3.94 11.24 18.63
CA VAL A 167 3.54 9.83 18.54
C VAL A 167 4.81 9.00 18.72
N ILE A 168 4.92 8.27 19.81
CA ILE A 168 6.15 7.55 20.15
C ILE A 168 5.80 6.11 20.45
N GLU A 169 6.38 5.18 19.72
CA GLU A 169 6.27 3.76 20.04
C GLU A 169 6.82 3.52 21.44
N SER A 170 6.08 2.73 22.21
CA SER A 170 6.22 2.70 23.67
C SER A 170 6.13 1.30 24.23
N THR A 171 6.40 0.30 23.40
CA THR A 171 6.56 -1.10 23.80
C THR A 171 7.98 -1.59 23.50
N ALA A 172 8.45 -2.56 24.28
CA ALA A 172 9.68 -3.26 23.93
C ALA A 172 9.51 -3.99 22.57
N PRO A 173 10.57 -4.12 21.76
CA PRO A 173 10.49 -4.74 20.44
C PRO A 173 9.78 -6.09 20.46
N ASN A 174 8.78 -6.23 19.58
CA ASN A 174 7.93 -7.42 19.46
C ASN A 174 7.30 -7.90 20.79
N SER A 175 6.88 -6.96 21.63
CA SER A 175 6.27 -7.22 22.95
C SER A 175 5.10 -6.27 23.22
N GLN A 176 4.28 -6.60 24.22
CA GLN A 176 3.27 -5.69 24.78
C GLN A 176 3.77 -5.01 26.07
N ASN A 177 5.02 -5.28 26.47
CA ASN A 177 5.61 -4.67 27.65
C ASN A 177 5.93 -3.21 27.34
N GLU A 178 5.34 -2.27 28.08
CA GLU A 178 5.57 -0.85 27.87
C GLU A 178 7.03 -0.45 28.20
N SER A 179 7.63 0.40 27.37
CA SER A 179 9.01 0.88 27.43
C SER A 179 9.13 2.40 27.66
N HIS A 180 8.01 3.11 27.87
CA HIS A 180 8.00 4.58 27.94
C HIS A 180 8.69 5.18 29.18
N THR A 181 8.84 4.40 30.27
CA THR A 181 9.29 4.92 31.56
C THR A 181 10.68 5.57 31.49
N SER A 182 11.54 5.17 30.55
CA SER A 182 12.88 5.74 30.45
C SER A 182 12.92 7.15 29.84
N TRP A 183 11.89 7.55 29.09
CA TRP A 183 11.87 8.83 28.37
C TRP A 183 10.67 9.73 28.66
N GLU A 184 9.57 9.22 29.23
CA GLU A 184 8.34 9.99 29.47
C GLU A 184 8.57 11.21 30.38
N GLU A 185 9.37 11.07 31.44
CA GLU A 185 9.67 12.17 32.36
C GLU A 185 10.32 13.37 31.66
N ILE A 186 11.11 13.14 30.60
CA ILE A 186 11.73 14.21 29.80
C ILE A 186 10.64 15.04 29.13
N LEU A 187 9.63 14.40 28.55
CA LEU A 187 8.55 15.09 27.85
C LEU A 187 7.64 15.83 28.84
N LEU A 188 7.26 15.18 29.94
CA LEU A 188 6.42 15.80 30.97
C LEU A 188 7.10 17.01 31.61
N ALA A 189 8.41 16.94 31.86
CA ALA A 189 9.20 18.07 32.36
C ALA A 189 9.32 19.22 31.35
N ASN A 190 9.06 18.96 30.06
CA ASN A 190 9.06 19.93 28.98
C ASN A 190 7.64 20.30 28.51
N ASP A 191 6.67 20.26 29.42
CA ASP A 191 5.28 20.69 29.21
C ASP A 191 4.55 19.95 28.08
N TYR A 192 4.85 18.66 27.87
CA TYR A 192 3.95 17.76 27.14
C TYR A 192 2.95 17.11 28.09
N ILE A 193 1.75 16.88 27.58
CA ILE A 193 0.63 16.24 28.28
C ILE A 193 0.38 14.88 27.65
N PHE A 194 0.48 13.81 28.42
CA PHE A 194 0.07 12.48 27.97
C PHE A 194 -1.43 12.48 27.64
N SER A 195 -1.79 12.00 26.44
CA SER A 195 -3.14 12.10 25.91
C SER A 195 -3.81 10.75 25.66
N TYR A 196 -3.07 9.79 25.06
CA TYR A 196 -3.64 8.51 24.62
C TYR A 196 -2.55 7.45 24.47
N PHE A 197 -2.91 6.19 24.71
CA PHE A 197 -2.10 5.02 24.44
C PHE A 197 -2.96 4.02 23.65
N ASP A 198 -2.49 3.63 22.47
CA ASP A 198 -3.24 2.78 21.53
C ASP A 198 -2.91 1.28 21.67
N GLY A 199 -2.10 0.92 22.67
CA GLY A 199 -1.55 -0.44 22.85
C GLY A 199 -0.14 -0.64 22.30
N LEU A 200 0.37 0.32 21.52
CA LEU A 200 1.69 0.31 20.88
C LEU A 200 2.40 1.67 21.06
N ASN A 201 1.73 2.75 20.63
CA ASN A 201 2.20 4.12 20.66
C ASN A 201 1.54 4.94 21.77
N ARG A 202 2.32 5.84 22.37
CA ARG A 202 1.82 6.90 23.24
C ARG A 202 1.79 8.23 22.49
N PHE A 203 0.70 8.95 22.71
CA PHE A 203 0.44 10.26 22.15
C PHE A 203 0.60 11.32 23.24
N TYR A 204 1.39 12.34 22.95
CA TYR A 204 1.55 13.50 23.82
C TYR A 204 1.22 14.77 23.07
N ILE A 205 0.61 15.74 23.76
CA ILE A 205 0.21 17.02 23.18
C ILE A 205 0.97 18.12 23.90
N SER A 206 1.54 19.06 23.15
CA SER A 206 2.21 20.21 23.75
C SER A 206 1.19 21.06 24.50
N LYS A 207 1.59 21.64 25.62
CA LYS A 207 0.68 22.42 26.47
C LYS A 207 0.07 23.64 25.75
N GLU A 208 0.78 24.20 24.77
CA GLU A 208 0.29 25.29 23.93
C GLU A 208 -0.90 24.88 23.05
N HIS A 209 -1.06 23.58 22.82
CA HIS A 209 -2.11 22.96 22.01
C HIS A 209 -3.04 22.05 22.82
N GLU A 210 -3.23 22.35 24.12
CA GLU A 210 -4.10 21.58 25.01
C GLU A 210 -5.56 21.48 24.50
N GLU A 211 -5.99 22.38 23.62
CA GLU A 211 -7.29 22.32 22.94
C GLU A 211 -7.50 21.05 22.10
N LEU A 212 -6.41 20.34 21.74
CA LEU A 212 -6.47 19.09 20.97
C LEU A 212 -6.79 17.87 21.84
N LEU A 213 -6.57 17.92 23.17
CA LEU A 213 -6.76 16.79 24.09
C LEU A 213 -8.14 16.09 23.97
N PRO A 214 -9.27 16.80 23.81
CA PRO A 214 -10.58 16.15 23.68
C PRO A 214 -10.68 15.15 22.51
N ASN A 215 -9.89 15.32 21.45
CA ASN A 215 -9.89 14.45 20.28
C ASN A 215 -9.24 13.08 20.56
N PHE A 216 -8.45 12.97 21.63
CA PHE A 216 -7.72 11.76 22.01
C PHE A 216 -8.43 10.91 23.07
N LYS A 217 -9.66 11.31 23.45
CA LYS A 217 -10.44 10.63 24.50
C LYS A 217 -10.85 9.19 24.17
N ASN A 218 -11.08 8.90 22.89
CA ASN A 218 -11.57 7.61 22.43
C ASN A 218 -10.67 7.07 21.31
N PRO A 219 -10.54 5.74 21.17
CA PRO A 219 -9.86 5.13 20.03
C PRO A 219 -10.55 5.50 18.69
N PRO A 220 -9.88 5.28 17.54
CA PRO A 220 -10.52 5.30 16.24
C PRO A 220 -11.79 4.45 16.22
N ASN A 221 -12.86 4.97 15.66
CA ASN A 221 -14.18 4.35 15.69
C ASN A 221 -15.03 4.79 14.49
N VAL A 222 -16.29 4.36 14.48
CA VAL A 222 -17.23 4.57 13.35
C VAL A 222 -17.45 6.05 12.98
N PHE A 223 -17.17 7.00 13.88
CA PHE A 223 -17.33 8.43 13.62
C PHE A 223 -16.14 9.05 12.88
N ASP A 224 -15.05 8.31 12.66
CA ASP A 224 -13.89 8.78 11.90
C ASP A 224 -14.01 8.54 10.40
N GLU A 225 -15.04 7.78 9.97
CA GLU A 225 -15.36 7.55 8.56
C GLU A 225 -14.16 7.10 7.71
N PHE A 226 -13.32 6.20 8.22
CA PHE A 226 -12.16 5.66 7.51
C PHE A 226 -12.38 4.23 7.00
N ILE A 227 -11.56 3.84 6.03
CA ILE A 227 -11.34 2.46 5.61
C ILE A 227 -9.83 2.17 5.67
N THR A 228 -9.45 0.90 5.78
CA THR A 228 -8.03 0.54 5.73
C THR A 228 -7.51 0.57 4.30
N TYR A 229 -6.20 0.74 4.11
CA TYR A 229 -5.57 0.65 2.80
C TYR A 229 -5.82 -0.72 2.13
N ALA A 230 -5.81 -1.81 2.90
CA ALA A 230 -6.16 -3.13 2.40
C ALA A 230 -7.62 -3.22 1.90
N GLU A 231 -8.58 -2.63 2.64
CA GLU A 231 -9.97 -2.54 2.19
C GLU A 231 -10.13 -1.69 0.93
N HIS A 232 -9.36 -0.60 0.81
CA HIS A 232 -9.34 0.24 -0.37
C HIS A 232 -8.86 -0.54 -1.60
N LEU A 233 -7.71 -1.21 -1.51
CA LEU A 233 -7.19 -2.07 -2.60
C LEU A 233 -8.16 -3.19 -2.95
N ASN A 234 -8.75 -3.86 -1.96
CA ASN A 234 -9.73 -4.92 -2.20
C ASN A 234 -10.94 -4.41 -2.98
N LYS A 235 -11.40 -3.17 -2.72
CA LYS A 235 -12.50 -2.56 -3.48
C LYS A 235 -12.11 -2.29 -4.93
N GLU A 236 -10.89 -1.82 -5.19
CA GLU A 236 -10.39 -1.61 -6.55
C GLU A 236 -10.28 -2.93 -7.32
N VAL A 237 -9.69 -3.96 -6.71
CA VAL A 237 -9.58 -5.30 -7.30
C VAL A 237 -10.96 -5.91 -7.56
N ILE A 238 -11.90 -5.76 -6.63
CA ILE A 238 -13.28 -6.25 -6.83
C ILE A 238 -13.95 -5.55 -8.01
N ALA A 239 -13.77 -4.23 -8.15
CA ALA A 239 -14.32 -3.47 -9.28
C ALA A 239 -13.73 -3.96 -10.62
N GLU A 240 -12.40 -4.13 -10.69
CA GLU A 240 -11.73 -4.63 -11.89
C GLU A 240 -12.20 -6.06 -12.25
N LEU A 241 -12.34 -6.93 -11.25
CA LEU A 241 -12.84 -8.30 -11.46
C LEU A 241 -14.30 -8.31 -11.93
N GLN A 242 -15.14 -7.39 -11.45
CA GLN A 242 -16.52 -7.24 -11.90
C GLN A 242 -16.59 -6.79 -13.36
N ASP A 243 -15.75 -5.83 -13.76
CA ASP A 243 -15.66 -5.36 -15.15
C ASP A 243 -15.20 -6.48 -16.07
N ASN A 244 -14.16 -7.22 -15.69
CA ASN A 244 -13.66 -8.36 -16.46
C ASN A 244 -14.70 -9.48 -16.58
N LEU A 245 -15.44 -9.77 -15.51
CA LEU A 245 -16.50 -10.76 -15.51
C LEU A 245 -17.66 -10.34 -16.43
N GLN A 246 -17.98 -9.05 -16.49
CA GLN A 246 -18.99 -8.54 -17.41
C GLN A 246 -18.56 -8.71 -18.87
N VAL A 247 -17.33 -8.32 -19.22
CA VAL A 247 -16.79 -8.50 -20.58
C VAL A 247 -16.83 -9.97 -21.00
N MET A 248 -16.41 -10.88 -20.11
CA MET A 248 -16.40 -12.30 -20.42
C MET A 248 -17.81 -12.88 -20.59
N ASN A 249 -18.79 -12.41 -19.82
CA ASN A 249 -20.19 -12.81 -19.98
C ASN A 249 -20.78 -12.32 -21.32
N ASP A 250 -20.40 -11.13 -21.78
CA ASP A 250 -20.83 -10.58 -23.07
C ASP A 250 -20.20 -11.35 -24.24
N GLU A 251 -18.94 -11.75 -24.12
CA GLU A 251 -18.26 -12.64 -25.08
C GLU A 251 -18.91 -14.02 -25.14
N VAL A 252 -19.18 -14.65 -23.99
CA VAL A 252 -19.87 -15.95 -23.92
C VAL A 252 -21.26 -15.86 -24.54
N SER A 253 -21.99 -14.77 -24.30
CA SER A 253 -23.31 -14.55 -24.90
C SER A 253 -23.22 -14.44 -26.43
N SER A 254 -22.26 -13.66 -26.93
CA SER A 254 -22.01 -13.50 -28.37
C SER A 254 -21.60 -14.82 -29.05
N LEU A 255 -20.74 -15.61 -28.39
CA LEU A 255 -20.33 -16.93 -28.88
C LEU A 255 -21.49 -17.92 -28.91
N ASN A 256 -22.38 -17.87 -27.90
CA ASN A 256 -23.57 -18.70 -27.87
C ASN A 256 -24.54 -18.35 -29.02
N GLU A 257 -24.74 -17.08 -29.32
CA GLU A 257 -25.53 -16.64 -30.48
C GLU A 257 -24.93 -17.17 -31.80
N LEU A 258 -23.62 -16.97 -32.01
CA LEU A 258 -22.94 -17.50 -33.20
C LEU A 258 -23.03 -19.03 -33.30
N LEU A 259 -22.95 -19.74 -32.18
CA LEU A 259 -23.05 -21.20 -32.14
C LEU A 259 -24.47 -21.66 -32.48
N VAL A 260 -25.51 -20.92 -32.07
CA VAL A 260 -26.89 -21.18 -32.49
C VAL A 260 -27.02 -21.03 -34.01
N ASP A 261 -26.54 -19.92 -34.57
CA ASP A 261 -26.58 -19.66 -36.01
C ASP A 261 -25.84 -20.74 -36.81
N LYS A 262 -24.64 -21.13 -36.36
CA LYS A 262 -23.84 -22.18 -37.01
C LYS A 262 -24.49 -23.56 -36.92
N ASN A 263 -25.18 -23.87 -35.83
CA ASN A 263 -25.94 -25.11 -35.72
C ASN A 263 -27.15 -25.15 -36.65
N GLU A 264 -27.81 -24.01 -36.88
CA GLU A 264 -28.90 -23.91 -37.86
C GLU A 264 -28.39 -24.07 -39.30
N GLU A 265 -27.30 -23.38 -39.66
CA GLU A 265 -26.62 -23.57 -40.96
C GLU A 265 -26.23 -25.04 -41.19
N LEU A 266 -25.66 -25.69 -40.17
CA LEU A 266 -25.25 -27.08 -40.25
C LEU A 266 -26.45 -28.01 -40.47
N ARG A 267 -27.59 -27.76 -39.82
CA ARG A 267 -28.82 -28.53 -40.04
C ARG A 267 -29.32 -28.40 -41.48
N ILE A 268 -29.38 -27.18 -42.00
CA ILE A 268 -29.79 -26.92 -43.39
C ILE A 268 -28.87 -27.68 -44.36
N PHE A 269 -27.56 -27.59 -44.15
CA PHE A 269 -26.57 -28.29 -44.99
C PHE A 269 -26.71 -29.83 -44.93
N LEU A 270 -27.03 -30.38 -43.76
CA LEU A 270 -27.27 -31.82 -43.58
C LEU A 270 -28.53 -32.27 -44.34
N ASP A 271 -29.61 -31.49 -44.26
CA ASP A 271 -30.86 -31.76 -44.99
C ASP A 271 -30.66 -31.71 -46.51
N GLU A 272 -29.94 -30.70 -47.01
CA GLU A 272 -29.59 -30.59 -48.44
C GLU A 272 -28.75 -31.78 -48.90
N ASN A 273 -27.74 -32.19 -48.12
CA ASN A 273 -26.93 -33.37 -48.42
C ASN A 273 -27.77 -34.65 -48.46
N MET A 274 -28.73 -34.79 -47.55
CA MET A 274 -29.63 -35.94 -47.53
C MET A 274 -30.49 -35.98 -48.80
N ILE A 275 -31.04 -34.84 -49.22
CA ILE A 275 -31.81 -34.71 -50.47
C ILE A 275 -30.93 -35.07 -51.68
N LEU A 276 -29.70 -34.54 -51.74
CA LEU A 276 -28.76 -34.84 -52.82
C LEU A 276 -28.39 -36.32 -52.89
N LYS A 277 -28.12 -36.96 -51.75
CA LYS A 277 -27.86 -38.40 -51.67
C LYS A 277 -29.05 -39.23 -52.16
N ASN A 278 -30.27 -38.84 -51.80
CA ASN A 278 -31.49 -39.51 -52.26
C ASN A 278 -31.66 -39.38 -53.79
N LYS A 279 -31.54 -38.16 -54.34
CA LYS A 279 -31.58 -37.95 -55.81
C LYS A 279 -30.51 -38.74 -56.55
N LEU A 280 -29.29 -38.78 -56.01
CA LEU A 280 -28.21 -39.55 -56.60
C LEU A 280 -28.54 -41.06 -56.62
N SER A 281 -29.10 -41.58 -55.54
CA SER A 281 -29.59 -42.97 -55.45
C SER A 281 -30.70 -43.26 -56.46
N GLU A 282 -31.67 -42.36 -56.62
CA GLU A 282 -32.73 -42.47 -57.65
C GLU A 282 -32.14 -42.50 -59.07
N VAL A 283 -31.17 -41.65 -59.37
CA VAL A 283 -30.49 -41.64 -60.68
C VAL A 283 -29.78 -42.97 -60.94
N TYR A 284 -29.03 -43.49 -59.97
CA TYR A 284 -28.31 -44.77 -60.11
C TYR A 284 -29.24 -45.98 -60.21
N SER A 285 -30.37 -45.96 -59.49
CA SER A 285 -31.39 -47.02 -59.52
C SER A 285 -32.32 -46.93 -60.75
N SER A 286 -32.42 -45.76 -61.39
CA SER A 286 -33.18 -45.59 -62.63
C SER A 286 -32.57 -46.40 -63.79
N HIS A 287 -33.42 -46.92 -64.68
CA HIS A 287 -32.97 -47.60 -65.92
C HIS A 287 -32.66 -46.61 -67.05
N SER A 288 -32.83 -45.31 -66.81
CA SER A 288 -32.69 -44.23 -67.80
C SER A 288 -31.27 -44.11 -68.35
N TRP A 289 -30.23 -44.36 -67.55
CA TRP A 289 -28.84 -44.37 -68.02
C TRP A 289 -28.51 -45.61 -68.88
N LYS A 290 -29.19 -46.73 -68.65
CA LYS A 290 -29.10 -47.94 -69.50
C LYS A 290 -29.81 -47.73 -70.85
N LEU A 291 -30.95 -47.03 -70.86
CA LEU A 291 -31.71 -46.70 -72.07
C LEU A 291 -31.09 -45.58 -72.91
N THR A 292 -30.43 -44.59 -72.29
CA THR A 292 -29.81 -43.45 -73.01
C THR A 292 -28.34 -43.66 -73.41
N SER A 293 -27.70 -44.72 -72.91
CA SER A 293 -26.34 -45.13 -73.25
C SER A 293 -26.10 -45.30 -74.77
N PRO A 294 -26.98 -45.97 -75.55
CA PRO A 294 -26.82 -46.08 -77.00
C PRO A 294 -26.91 -44.72 -77.71
N PHE A 295 -27.86 -43.87 -77.30
CA PHE A 295 -28.06 -42.53 -77.88
C PHE A 295 -26.90 -41.58 -77.60
N ARG A 296 -26.26 -41.65 -76.43
CA ARG A 296 -25.05 -40.86 -76.12
C ARG A 296 -23.84 -41.27 -76.96
N ARG A 297 -23.69 -42.57 -77.26
CA ARG A 297 -22.63 -43.05 -78.18
C ARG A 297 -22.84 -42.53 -79.60
N VAL A 298 -24.09 -42.49 -80.08
CA VAL A 298 -24.43 -41.94 -81.40
C VAL A 298 -24.23 -40.42 -81.46
N SER A 299 -24.65 -39.67 -80.44
CA SER A 299 -24.43 -38.21 -80.39
C SER A 299 -22.95 -37.82 -80.27
N ALA A 300 -22.15 -38.60 -79.54
CA ALA A 300 -20.69 -38.39 -79.45
C ALA A 300 -19.97 -38.71 -80.76
N PHE A 301 -20.50 -39.64 -81.55
CA PHE A 301 -20.02 -39.96 -82.90
C PHE A 301 -20.37 -38.84 -83.91
N LEU A 302 -21.56 -38.25 -83.80
CA LEU A 302 -22.02 -37.14 -84.65
C LEU A 302 -21.33 -35.80 -84.33
N ARG A 303 -20.89 -35.57 -83.10
CA ARG A 303 -20.08 -34.38 -82.72
C ARG A 303 -18.59 -34.46 -83.12
N ARG A 304 -18.13 -35.62 -83.61
CA ARG A 304 -16.75 -35.86 -84.07
C ARG A 304 -16.61 -35.85 -85.60
N LYS A 305 -17.63 -35.40 -86.33
CA LYS A 305 -17.59 -35.11 -87.77
C LYS A 305 -17.63 -33.61 -88.01
#